data_AF-A0A961R6J0-F1
#
_entry.id   AF-A0A961R6J0-F1
#
_cell.length_a   1.000
_cell.length_b   1.000
_cell.length_c   1.000
_cell.angle_alpha   90.00
_cell.angle_beta   90.00
_cell.angle_gamma   90.00
#
_symmetry.space_group_name_H-M   'P 1'
#
loop_
_entity.id
_entity.type
_entity.pdbx_description
1 polymer ?
#
loop_
_entity_poly.entity_id
_entity_poly.type
_entity_poly.pdbx_seq_one_letter_code
_entity_poly.pdbx_strand_id
1 'polypeptide(L)'
;MNQIDLRGGFAGAPARFPEGHPSIKSGKIGVLLVNLGTPDGTSYWPMRRYLKEFLSDKRVIEWPKAIWWPILNGIVLSVRPQKSGKAYEAIWNHELNESPLRTITRSQGEKLAAALRDRSGKVVVDWAMR
;
A
#
# COMPACT_ATOMS: atom_id res chain seq x y z
N MET A 1 -5.38 35.13 7.74
CA MET A 1 -5.66 33.83 8.38
C MET A 1 -6.81 33.19 7.60
N ASN A 2 -6.50 32.43 6.54
CA ASN A 2 -7.52 31.90 5.64
C ASN A 2 -8.19 30.69 6.27
N GLN A 3 -9.45 30.84 6.65
CA GLN A 3 -10.32 29.71 6.96
C GLN A 3 -10.56 28.92 5.67
N ILE A 4 -10.16 27.66 5.66
CA ILE A 4 -10.54 26.71 4.63
C ILE A 4 -12.00 26.36 4.89
N ASP A 5 -12.89 26.84 4.02
CA ASP A 5 -14.31 26.49 4.04
C ASP A 5 -14.49 25.02 3.63
N LEU A 6 -14.78 24.16 4.60
CA LEU A 6 -15.05 22.73 4.40
C LEU A 6 -16.52 22.45 4.02
N ARG A 7 -17.33 23.46 3.68
CA ARG A 7 -18.74 23.28 3.29
C ARG A 7 -18.93 22.98 1.79
N GLY A 8 -17.87 23.04 1.00
CA GLY A 8 -17.89 22.61 -0.39
C GLY A 8 -17.80 21.08 -0.47
N GLY A 9 -18.96 20.41 -0.54
CA GLY A 9 -18.99 19.01 -0.98
C GLY A 9 -18.28 18.88 -2.34
N PHE A 10 -17.55 17.78 -2.56
CA PHE A 10 -16.98 17.42 -3.85
C PHE A 10 -18.09 17.24 -4.90
N ALA A 11 -18.65 18.33 -5.40
CA ALA A 11 -19.51 18.34 -6.57
C ALA A 11 -18.59 18.17 -7.78
N GLY A 12 -18.19 16.91 -8.02
CA GLY A 12 -17.48 16.55 -9.23
C GLY A 12 -18.28 17.02 -10.45
N ALA A 13 -17.58 17.55 -11.46
CA ALA A 13 -18.17 17.93 -12.74
C ALA A 13 -19.11 16.80 -13.25
N PRO A 14 -20.25 17.13 -13.89
CA PRO A 14 -21.19 16.11 -14.34
C PRO A 14 -20.45 15.14 -15.28
N ALA A 15 -20.30 13.90 -14.83
CA ALA A 15 -19.68 12.85 -15.62
C ALA A 15 -20.52 12.64 -16.89
N ARG A 16 -19.91 12.86 -18.05
CA ARG A 16 -20.56 12.65 -19.35
C ARG A 16 -20.46 11.16 -19.68
N PHE A 17 -21.53 10.42 -19.44
CA PHE A 17 -21.59 8.99 -19.75
C PHE A 17 -21.97 8.78 -21.23
N PRO A 18 -21.43 7.75 -21.91
CA PRO A 18 -21.84 7.36 -23.26
C PRO A 18 -23.32 6.92 -23.33
N GLU A 19 -23.91 6.95 -24.52
CA GLU A 19 -25.24 6.38 -24.76
C GLU A 19 -25.27 4.88 -24.41
N GLY A 20 -26.28 4.44 -23.67
CA GLY A 20 -26.41 3.06 -23.19
C GLY A 20 -25.64 2.73 -21.91
N HIS A 21 -25.00 3.71 -21.26
CA HIS A 21 -24.32 3.47 -19.98
C HIS A 21 -25.34 3.11 -18.87
N PRO A 22 -25.15 1.99 -18.14
CA PRO A 22 -26.07 1.58 -17.08
C PRO A 22 -26.08 2.57 -15.91
N SER A 23 -27.22 2.70 -15.24
CA SER A 23 -27.31 3.52 -14.02
C SER A 23 -26.46 2.91 -12.91
N ILE A 24 -25.40 3.60 -12.51
CA ILE A 24 -24.52 3.21 -11.42
C ILE A 24 -24.82 4.05 -10.17
N LYS A 25 -24.84 3.42 -9.00
CA LYS A 25 -24.97 4.11 -7.71
C LYS A 25 -23.72 4.95 -7.46
N SER A 26 -23.79 6.26 -7.75
CA SER A 26 -22.74 7.24 -7.43
C SER A 26 -22.94 7.84 -6.04
N GLY A 27 -21.86 8.33 -5.41
CA GLY A 27 -21.96 9.16 -4.20
C GLY A 27 -21.29 8.60 -2.95
N LYS A 28 -20.57 7.48 -3.04
CA LYS A 28 -19.60 7.10 -2.00
C LYS A 28 -18.20 7.59 -2.37
N ILE A 29 -17.43 8.00 -1.38
CA ILE A 29 -16.03 8.42 -1.51
C ILE A 29 -15.17 7.28 -0.96
N GLY A 30 -14.30 6.71 -1.80
CA GLY A 30 -13.30 5.74 -1.38
C GLY A 30 -11.97 6.44 -1.09
N VAL A 31 -11.39 6.17 0.09
CA VAL A 31 -10.04 6.61 0.47
C VAL A 31 -9.19 5.37 0.64
N LEU A 32 -8.15 5.21 -0.19
CA LEU A 32 -7.25 4.07 -0.14
C LEU A 32 -5.86 4.51 0.33
N LEU A 33 -5.41 4.02 1.48
CA LEU A 33 -4.04 4.20 1.94
C LEU A 33 -3.16 3.17 1.24
N VAL A 34 -2.25 3.63 0.37
CA VAL A 34 -1.39 2.74 -0.42
C VAL A 34 0.05 2.83 0.04
N ASN A 35 0.71 1.69 0.20
CA ASN A 35 2.13 1.62 0.56
C ASN A 35 2.89 0.57 -0.27
N LEU A 36 4.23 0.62 -0.24
CA LEU A 36 5.13 -0.21 -1.05
C LEU A 36 5.08 -1.71 -0.74
N GLY A 37 4.47 -2.10 0.38
CA GLY A 37 4.44 -3.48 0.84
C GLY A 37 5.61 -3.82 1.76
N THR A 38 5.59 -5.05 2.25
CA THR A 38 6.44 -5.53 3.34
C THR A 38 6.40 -7.06 3.34
N PRO A 39 7.44 -7.77 3.79
CA PRO A 39 7.43 -9.22 3.83
C PRO A 39 6.32 -9.77 4.74
N ASP A 40 5.76 -10.92 4.36
CA ASP A 40 4.77 -11.66 5.17
C ASP A 40 5.41 -12.45 6.33
N GLY A 41 6.73 -12.41 6.47
CA GLY A 41 7.46 -13.09 7.53
C GLY A 41 8.95 -12.81 7.46
N THR A 42 9.66 -13.15 8.53
CA THR A 42 11.09 -12.87 8.71
C THR A 42 12.00 -13.97 8.16
N SER A 43 11.44 -15.14 7.85
CA SER A 43 12.19 -16.27 7.33
C SER A 43 12.61 -16.07 5.86
N TYR A 44 13.53 -16.92 5.40
CA TYR A 44 14.18 -16.77 4.09
C TYR A 44 13.19 -16.66 2.93
N TRP A 45 12.16 -17.52 2.86
CA TRP A 45 11.25 -17.58 1.71
C TRP A 45 10.32 -16.35 1.59
N PRO A 46 9.59 -15.92 2.64
CA PRO A 46 8.84 -14.67 2.61
C PRO A 46 9.73 -13.47 2.27
N MET A 47 10.94 -13.41 2.85
CA MET A 47 11.86 -12.33 2.56
C MET A 47 12.35 -12.33 1.11
N ARG A 48 12.67 -13.50 0.58
CA ARG A 48 13.12 -13.65 -0.81
C ARG A 48 12.02 -13.26 -1.79
N ARG A 49 10.76 -13.62 -1.52
CA ARG A 49 9.60 -13.22 -2.33
C ARG A 49 9.46 -11.70 -2.37
N TYR A 50 9.39 -11.08 -1.20
CA TYR A 50 9.28 -9.61 -1.08
C TYR A 50 10.44 -8.89 -1.78
N LEU A 51 11.69 -9.29 -1.53
CA LEU A 51 12.86 -8.65 -2.15
C LEU A 51 12.85 -8.83 -3.68
N LYS A 52 12.39 -9.97 -4.18
CA LYS A 52 12.28 -10.21 -5.62
C LYS A 52 11.27 -9.26 -6.24
N GLU A 53 10.09 -9.11 -5.65
CA GLU A 53 9.03 -8.21 -6.14
C GLU A 53 9.49 -6.74 -6.08
N PHE A 54 10.00 -6.31 -4.92
CA PHE A 54 10.44 -4.94 -4.69
C PHE A 54 11.59 -4.51 -5.61
N LEU A 55 12.63 -5.36 -5.74
CA LEU A 55 13.82 -5.04 -6.52
C LEU A 55 13.68 -5.36 -8.03
N SER A 56 12.63 -6.06 -8.44
CA SER A 56 12.33 -6.22 -9.87
C SER A 56 11.60 -5.02 -10.45
N ASP A 57 11.10 -4.10 -9.62
CA ASP A 57 10.40 -2.91 -10.09
C ASP A 57 11.38 -1.90 -10.71
N LYS A 58 11.10 -1.53 -11.97
CA LYS A 58 11.83 -0.50 -12.73
C LYS A 58 11.75 0.88 -12.08
N ARG A 59 10.75 1.13 -11.23
CA ARG A 59 10.61 2.37 -10.46
C ARG A 59 11.52 2.43 -9.23
N VAL A 60 12.07 1.29 -8.82
CA VAL A 60 12.99 1.17 -7.67
C VAL A 60 14.44 1.04 -8.16
N ILE A 61 14.65 0.29 -9.24
CA ILE A 61 15.96 0.06 -9.84
C ILE A 61 15.93 0.48 -11.31
N GLU A 62 16.70 1.52 -11.64
CA GLU A 62 16.76 2.12 -12.99
C GLU A 62 17.87 1.52 -13.88
N TRP A 63 18.42 0.37 -13.51
CA TRP A 63 19.48 -0.30 -14.29
C TRP A 63 18.90 -1.08 -15.50
N PRO A 64 19.69 -1.27 -16.58
CA PRO A 64 19.29 -2.13 -17.69
C PRO A 64 18.89 -3.52 -17.20
N LYS A 65 17.66 -3.96 -17.55
CA LYS A 65 17.06 -5.21 -17.05
C LYS A 65 17.95 -6.44 -17.29
N ALA A 66 18.65 -6.49 -18.43
CA ALA A 66 19.53 -7.60 -18.77
C ALA A 66 20.73 -7.75 -17.81
N ILE A 67 21.25 -6.63 -17.30
CA ILE A 67 22.37 -6.61 -16.34
C ILE A 67 21.85 -6.83 -14.92
N TRP A 68 20.72 -6.20 -14.56
CA TRP A 68 20.18 -6.30 -13.21
C TRP A 68 19.61 -7.69 -12.90
N TRP A 69 18.99 -8.35 -13.87
CA TRP A 69 18.36 -9.65 -13.67
C TRP A 69 19.29 -10.74 -13.12
N PRO A 70 20.51 -10.96 -13.66
CA PRO A 70 21.45 -11.93 -13.09
C PRO A 70 21.99 -11.50 -11.72
N ILE A 71 22.20 -10.20 -11.49
CA ILE A 71 22.64 -9.68 -10.18
C ILE A 71 21.56 -9.94 -9.11
N LEU A 72 20.31 -9.65 -9.44
CA LEU A 72 19.17 -9.85 -8.57
C LEU A 72 18.99 -11.34 -8.25
N ASN A 73 18.87 -12.19 -9.27
CA ASN A 73 18.56 -13.60 -9.07
C ASN A 73 19.75 -14.44 -8.59
N GLY A 74 20.99 -13.98 -8.81
CA GLY A 74 22.21 -14.61 -8.31
C GLY A 74 22.57 -14.14 -6.90
N ILE A 75 23.21 -12.97 -6.79
CA ILE A 75 23.84 -12.52 -5.54
C ILE A 75 22.80 -12.01 -4.55
N VAL A 76 21.92 -11.11 -4.99
CA VAL A 76 21.05 -10.36 -4.06
C VAL A 76 20.04 -11.29 -3.39
N LEU A 77 19.30 -12.08 -4.16
CA LEU A 77 18.27 -12.97 -3.62
C LEU A 77 18.83 -14.20 -2.88
N SER A 78 20.13 -14.45 -2.94
CA SER A 78 20.78 -15.52 -2.17
C SER A 78 21.27 -15.01 -0.81
N VAL A 79 21.84 -13.80 -0.74
CA VAL A 79 22.50 -13.28 0.47
C VAL A 79 21.58 -12.38 1.29
N ARG A 80 20.87 -11.46 0.63
CA ARG A 80 20.13 -10.38 1.31
C ARG A 80 18.95 -10.85 2.17
N PRO A 81 18.17 -11.90 1.81
CA PRO A 81 17.00 -12.30 2.59
C PRO A 81 17.31 -12.62 4.05
N GLN A 82 18.44 -13.28 4.34
CA GLN A 82 18.82 -13.62 5.72
C GLN A 82 19.15 -12.38 6.55
N LYS A 83 19.91 -11.44 5.98
CA LYS A 83 20.29 -10.20 6.67
C LYS A 83 19.07 -9.31 6.91
N SER A 84 18.22 -9.15 5.90
CA SER A 84 16.97 -8.39 6.04
C SER A 84 15.99 -9.06 7.00
N GLY A 85 15.86 -10.39 6.96
CA GLY A 85 14.99 -11.15 7.86
C GLY A 85 15.29 -10.88 9.33
N LYS A 86 16.57 -10.94 9.72
CA LYS A 86 17.02 -10.62 11.09
C LYS A 86 16.69 -9.18 11.52
N ALA A 87 16.83 -8.23 10.60
CA ALA A 87 16.49 -6.83 10.88
C ALA A 87 14.99 -6.65 11.08
N TYR A 88 14.15 -7.32 10.29
CA TYR A 88 12.70 -7.31 10.46
C TYR A 88 12.27 -8.03 11.74
N GLU A 89 12.92 -9.14 12.09
CA GLU A 89 12.67 -9.90 13.32
C GLU A 89 12.88 -9.05 14.57
N ALA A 90 13.93 -8.23 14.60
CA ALA A 90 14.22 -7.34 15.72
C ALA A 90 13.12 -6.29 16.00
N ILE A 91 12.27 -5.99 15.02
CA ILE A 91 11.19 -4.99 15.12
C ILE A 91 9.83 -5.57 14.74
N TRP A 92 9.69 -6.89 14.79
CA TRP A 92 8.47 -7.58 14.38
C TRP A 92 7.38 -7.41 15.44
N ASN A 93 6.14 -7.19 15.00
CA ASN A 93 5.00 -7.24 15.90
C ASN A 93 4.58 -8.70 16.09
N HIS A 94 5.00 -9.29 17.20
CA HIS A 94 4.69 -10.69 17.53
C HIS A 94 3.24 -10.93 17.92
N GLU A 95 2.54 -9.92 18.46
CA GLU A 95 1.13 -10.05 18.85
C GLU A 95 0.22 -10.21 17.64
N LEU A 96 0.47 -9.41 16.59
CA LEU A 96 -0.30 -9.45 15.35
C LEU A 96 0.33 -10.32 14.26
N ASN A 97 1.53 -10.83 14.51
CA ASN A 97 2.36 -11.52 13.52
C ASN A 97 2.56 -10.70 12.23
N GLU A 98 3.02 -9.46 12.39
CA GLU A 98 3.11 -8.49 11.31
C GLU A 98 4.40 -7.69 11.32
N SER A 99 4.81 -7.27 10.12
CA SER A 99 5.84 -6.26 9.99
C SER A 99 5.35 -4.91 10.55
N PRO A 100 6.27 -4.04 11.03
CA PRO A 100 5.90 -2.74 11.59
C PRO A 100 5.12 -1.86 10.61
N LEU A 101 5.48 -1.87 9.32
CA LEU A 101 4.78 -1.08 8.30
C LEU A 101 3.32 -1.53 8.12
N ARG A 102 3.06 -2.84 8.18
CA ARG A 102 1.70 -3.41 8.09
C ARG A 102 0.86 -3.04 9.30
N THR A 103 1.40 -3.22 10.51
CA THR A 103 0.73 -2.83 11.74
C THR A 103 0.37 -1.35 11.74
N ILE A 104 1.32 -0.48 11.38
CA ILE A 104 1.09 0.97 11.36
C ILE A 104 0.07 1.35 10.29
N THR A 105 0.19 0.82 9.08
CA THR A 105 -0.73 1.12 7.97
C THR A 105 -2.16 0.71 8.30
N ARG A 106 -2.35 -0.48 8.88
CA ARG A 106 -3.68 -0.92 9.35
C ARG A 106 -4.22 0.04 10.41
N SER A 107 -3.43 0.34 11.45
CA SER A 107 -3.87 1.25 12.52
C SER A 107 -4.22 2.64 12.00
N GLN A 108 -3.45 3.16 11.04
CA GLN A 108 -3.74 4.42 10.37
C GLN A 108 -5.04 4.34 9.57
N GLY A 109 -5.27 3.27 8.81
CA GLY A 109 -6.50 3.04 8.06
C GLY A 109 -7.72 3.01 8.98
N GLU A 110 -7.66 2.28 10.09
CA GLU A 110 -8.74 2.21 11.09
C GLU A 110 -9.02 3.57 11.75
N LYS A 111 -7.97 4.28 12.16
CA LYS A 111 -8.09 5.62 12.78
C LYS A 111 -8.63 6.63 11.77
N LEU A 112 -8.19 6.58 10.53
CA LEU A 112 -8.69 7.46 9.47
C LEU A 112 -10.15 7.15 9.15
N ALA A 113 -10.52 5.86 9.07
CA ALA A 113 -11.91 5.44 8.93
C ALA A 113 -12.77 6.04 10.04
N ALA A 114 -12.33 5.94 11.29
CA ALA A 114 -13.04 6.51 12.43
C ALA A 114 -13.12 8.05 12.37
N ALA A 115 -12.03 8.73 12.01
CA ALA A 115 -11.96 10.19 11.91
C ALA A 115 -12.83 10.74 10.77
N LEU A 116 -12.96 9.99 9.67
CA LEU A 116 -13.76 10.35 8.50
C LEU A 116 -15.18 9.76 8.53
N ARG A 117 -15.60 9.13 9.64
CA ARG A 117 -16.98 8.66 9.79
C ARG A 117 -17.91 9.87 9.73
N ASP A 118 -18.58 10.03 8.59
CA ASP A 118 -19.63 11.01 8.43
C ASP A 118 -20.99 10.41 8.81
N ARG A 119 -21.94 11.27 9.19
CA ARG A 119 -23.33 10.84 9.48
C ARG A 119 -24.02 10.24 8.24
N SER A 120 -23.47 10.46 7.04
CA SER A 120 -24.07 10.02 5.78
C SER A 120 -23.58 8.64 5.31
N GLY A 121 -22.56 8.06 5.95
CA GLY A 121 -22.02 6.74 5.62
C GLY A 121 -21.41 6.66 4.22
N LYS A 122 -21.01 7.80 3.65
CA LYS A 122 -20.56 7.89 2.25
C LYS A 122 -19.06 7.64 2.11
N VAL A 123 -18.28 7.83 3.17
CA VAL A 123 -16.83 7.63 3.12
C VAL A 123 -16.48 6.19 3.52
N VAL A 124 -15.72 5.51 2.65
CA VAL A 124 -15.15 4.18 2.90
C VAL A 124 -13.64 4.32 2.86
N VAL A 125 -12.97 3.89 3.93
CA VAL A 125 -11.50 3.90 4.03
C VAL A 125 -10.99 2.47 4.04
N ASP A 126 -9.98 2.20 3.21
CA ASP A 126 -9.29 0.92 3.16
C ASP A 126 -7.78 1.14 2.97
N TRP A 127 -6.99 0.08 3.05
CA TRP A 127 -5.55 0.13 2.81
C TRP A 127 -5.07 -1.01 1.92
N ALA A 128 -4.03 -0.75 1.14
CA ALA A 128 -3.43 -1.72 0.26
C ALA A 128 -1.90 -1.67 0.33
N MET A 129 -1.32 -2.84 0.18
CA MET A 129 0.11 -3.04 0.00
C MET A 129 0.33 -3.69 -1.35
N ARG A 130 1.45 -3.32 -1.96
CA ARG A 130 1.86 -3.92 -3.22
C ARG A 130 2.42 -5.32 -3.04
#